data_AF-A0A833T463-F1
#
_entry.id   AF-A0A833T463-F1
#
_cell.length_a   1.000
_cell.length_b   1.000
_cell.length_c   1.000
_cell.angle_alpha   90.00
_cell.angle_beta   90.00
_cell.angle_gamma   90.00
#
_symmetry.space_group_name_H-M   'P 1'
#
loop_
_entity.id
_entity.type
_entity.pdbx_description
1 polymer ?
#
loop_
_entity_poly.entity_id
_entity_poly.type
_entity_poly.pdbx_seq_one_letter_code
_entity_poly.pdbx_strand_id
1 'polypeptide(L)'
;MELGPLGSGATRFAEWYPKLYYICREDSAKRGALVSDVHTDCPSADPGYVLHCVVGDPLVVFIVVNEVMHAGPVLSSYEFITPIDKRLSDAEFEQQLPQVRAPLWAR
;
A
#
# COMPACT_ATOMS: atom_id res chain seq x y z
N MET A 1 -13.88 -14.35 -32.83
CA MET A 1 -12.83 -14.10 -31.84
C MET A 1 -13.10 -12.71 -31.32
N GLU A 2 -13.77 -12.59 -30.18
CA GLU A 2 -14.10 -11.27 -29.65
C GLU A 2 -12.83 -10.63 -29.07
N LEU A 3 -12.52 -9.43 -29.56
CA LEU A 3 -11.48 -8.60 -28.99
C LEU A 3 -11.93 -8.25 -27.57
N GLY A 4 -11.25 -8.83 -26.58
CA GLY A 4 -11.44 -8.45 -25.18
C GLY A 4 -11.28 -6.93 -25.02
N PRO A 5 -11.90 -6.34 -23.98
CA PRO A 5 -11.86 -4.91 -23.78
C PRO A 5 -10.40 -4.42 -23.76
N LEU A 6 -10.13 -3.35 -24.51
CA LEU A 6 -8.80 -2.72 -24.65
C LEU A 6 -8.30 -2.04 -23.35
N GLY A 7 -9.01 -2.22 -22.23
CA GLY A 7 -8.74 -1.61 -20.93
C GLY A 7 -8.94 -2.60 -19.77
N SER A 8 -8.79 -2.12 -18.54
CA SER A 8 -9.02 -2.93 -17.34
C SER A 8 -10.44 -3.51 -17.34
N GLY A 9 -10.55 -4.84 -17.20
CA GLY A 9 -11.83 -5.57 -17.15
C GLY A 9 -12.74 -5.13 -15.99
N ALA A 10 -13.85 -5.86 -15.79
CA ALA A 10 -14.94 -5.46 -14.90
C ALA A 10 -14.49 -4.86 -13.55
N THR A 11 -15.06 -3.69 -13.20
CA THR A 11 -14.75 -2.86 -12.02
C THR A 11 -15.14 -3.47 -10.67
N ARG A 12 -15.50 -4.76 -10.63
CA ARG A 12 -16.03 -5.41 -9.43
C ARG A 12 -14.91 -6.15 -8.71
N PHE A 13 -14.42 -5.55 -7.63
CA PHE A 13 -13.45 -6.13 -6.69
C PHE A 13 -14.11 -7.24 -5.82
N ALA A 14 -14.84 -8.17 -6.42
CA ALA A 14 -15.80 -9.06 -5.74
C ALA A 14 -15.48 -10.56 -5.86
N GLU A 15 -14.39 -10.93 -6.54
CA GLU A 15 -14.17 -12.34 -6.92
C GLU A 15 -12.93 -12.95 -6.25
N TRP A 16 -12.21 -13.83 -6.94
CA TRP A 16 -11.27 -14.78 -6.34
C TRP A 16 -10.11 -14.15 -5.55
N TYR A 17 -9.68 -12.93 -5.89
CA TYR A 17 -8.45 -12.34 -5.34
C TYR A 17 -8.51 -12.06 -3.83
N PRO A 18 -9.51 -11.35 -3.28
CA PRO A 18 -9.62 -11.19 -1.82
C PRO A 18 -9.69 -12.50 -1.03
N LYS A 19 -10.27 -13.56 -1.61
CA LYS A 19 -10.42 -14.86 -0.93
C LYS A 19 -9.11 -15.63 -0.75
N LEU A 20 -8.04 -15.24 -1.46
CA LEU A 20 -6.73 -15.87 -1.29
C LEU A 20 -6.00 -15.40 -0.03
N TYR A 21 -6.24 -14.15 0.38
CA TYR A 21 -5.42 -13.47 1.38
C TYR A 21 -6.22 -12.99 2.60
N TYR A 22 -7.54 -12.89 2.49
CA TYR A 22 -8.40 -12.31 3.53
C TYR A 22 -9.52 -13.26 3.94
N ILE A 23 -9.85 -13.25 5.24
CA ILE A 23 -10.97 -14.03 5.81
C ILE A 23 -12.30 -13.48 5.29
N CYS A 24 -12.45 -12.14 5.31
CA CYS A 24 -13.59 -11.45 4.75
C CYS A 24 -13.13 -10.49 3.64
N ARG A 25 -13.99 -10.27 2.63
CA ARG A 25 -13.71 -9.33 1.53
C ARG A 25 -13.43 -7.93 2.07
N GLU A 26 -14.17 -7.52 3.08
CA GLU A 26 -14.10 -6.20 3.71
C GLU A 26 -12.74 -5.95 4.38
N ASP A 27 -12.01 -7.02 4.76
CA ASP A 27 -10.66 -6.88 5.31
C ASP A 27 -9.66 -6.38 4.27
N SER A 28 -9.91 -6.63 2.97
CA SER A 28 -9.06 -6.10 1.89
C SER A 28 -9.12 -4.58 1.74
N ALA A 29 -10.10 -3.93 2.37
CA ALA A 29 -10.23 -2.47 2.40
C ALA A 29 -9.66 -1.86 3.70
N LYS A 30 -9.17 -2.66 4.64
CA LYS A 30 -8.55 -2.18 5.87
C LYS A 30 -7.09 -1.80 5.61
N ARG A 31 -6.65 -0.72 6.27
CA ARG A 31 -5.22 -0.37 6.31
C ARG A 31 -4.44 -1.50 7.00
N GLY A 32 -3.23 -1.75 6.50
CA GLY A 32 -2.34 -2.78 7.03
C GLY A 32 -0.91 -2.26 7.13
N ALA A 33 -0.31 -2.43 8.31
CA ALA A 33 1.10 -2.14 8.54
C ALA A 33 1.96 -3.32 8.09
N LEU A 34 3.08 -3.04 7.41
CA LEU A 34 4.13 -4.02 7.15
C LEU A 34 5.47 -3.42 7.57
N VAL A 35 5.98 -3.86 8.72
CA VAL A 35 7.29 -3.46 9.22
C VAL A 35 8.37 -4.23 8.47
N SER A 36 9.29 -3.53 7.80
CA SER A 36 10.39 -4.15 7.05
C SER A 36 11.73 -3.57 7.50
N ASP A 37 12.51 -4.39 8.20
CA ASP A 37 13.83 -4.00 8.67
C ASP A 37 14.85 -4.08 7.51
N VAL A 38 15.39 -2.93 7.07
CA VAL A 38 16.50 -2.89 6.11
C VAL A 38 17.81 -2.84 6.90
N HIS A 39 18.39 -4.01 7.15
CA HIS A 39 19.75 -4.10 7.67
C HIS A 39 20.73 -3.94 6.51
N THR A 40 21.36 -2.77 6.40
CA THR A 40 22.56 -2.63 5.58
C THR A 40 23.75 -3.11 6.41
N ASP A 41 24.54 -4.04 5.87
CA ASP A 41 25.84 -4.39 6.48
C ASP A 41 26.66 -3.11 6.58
N CYS A 42 27.04 -2.74 7.80
CA CYS A 42 27.60 -1.45 8.15
C CYS A 42 28.88 -1.12 7.34
N PRO A 43 28.88 -0.12 6.46
CA PRO A 43 30.10 0.54 6.02
C PRO A 43 30.11 1.93 6.67
N SER A 44 30.68 2.02 7.87
CA SER A 44 31.07 3.26 8.56
C SER A 44 29.97 4.14 9.20
N ALA A 45 30.24 4.51 10.46
CA ALA A 45 29.80 5.70 11.21
C ALA A 45 28.30 5.97 11.49
N ASP A 46 27.35 5.40 10.76
CA ASP A 46 25.91 5.65 11.00
C ASP A 46 25.26 4.46 11.75
N PRO A 47 24.55 4.69 12.88
CA PRO A 47 23.79 3.64 13.57
C PRO A 47 22.69 3.00 12.73
N GLY A 48 22.25 3.62 11.62
CA GLY A 48 21.19 3.10 10.76
C GLY A 48 19.78 3.37 11.30
N TYR A 49 18.78 2.91 10.54
CA TYR A 49 17.37 3.21 10.81
C TYR A 49 16.45 2.03 10.47
N VAL A 50 15.27 2.02 11.06
CA VAL A 50 14.18 1.13 10.66
C VAL A 50 13.25 1.89 9.73
N LEU A 51 13.09 1.38 8.50
CA LEU A 51 12.04 1.80 7.59
C LEU A 51 10.79 1.00 7.91
N HIS A 52 9.65 1.67 7.88
CA HIS A 52 8.38 1.02 8.09
C HIS A 52 7.44 1.44 6.98
N CYS A 53 6.73 0.47 6.41
CA CYS A 53 5.88 0.68 5.26
C CYS A 53 4.43 0.37 5.61
N VAL A 54 3.52 1.19 5.11
CA VAL A 54 2.09 1.02 5.31
C VAL A 54 1.41 0.99 3.98
N VAL A 55 0.48 0.05 3.86
CA VAL A 55 -0.52 0.06 2.81
C VAL A 55 -1.77 0.74 3.35
N GLY A 56 -2.13 1.81 2.68
CA GLY A 56 -3.06 2.82 3.15
C GLY A 56 -4.45 2.72 2.56
N ASP A 57 -5.00 3.88 2.27
CA ASP A 57 -6.36 4.06 1.77
C ASP A 57 -6.49 3.50 0.34
N PRO A 58 -7.56 2.73 0.05
CA PRO A 58 -7.89 2.32 -1.31
C PRO A 58 -8.36 3.51 -2.12
N LEU A 59 -7.79 3.66 -3.31
CA LEU A 59 -8.08 4.73 -4.26
C LEU A 59 -8.44 4.11 -5.61
N VAL A 60 -9.10 4.90 -6.47
CA VAL A 60 -9.28 4.57 -7.88
C VAL A 60 -8.48 5.58 -8.68
N VAL A 61 -7.55 5.10 -9.49
CA VAL A 61 -6.70 5.93 -10.34
C VAL A 61 -7.11 5.74 -11.79
N PHE A 62 -7.18 6.87 -12.51
CA PHE A 62 -7.42 6.93 -13.94
C PHE A 62 -6.13 7.43 -14.62
N ILE A 63 -5.55 6.64 -15.51
CA ILE A 63 -4.32 6.97 -16.23
C ILE A 63 -4.60 6.90 -17.72
N VAL A 64 -4.25 7.95 -18.45
CA VAL A 64 -4.35 7.98 -19.92
C VAL A 64 -2.97 7.74 -20.51
N VAL A 65 -2.81 6.66 -21.28
CA VAL A 65 -1.58 6.32 -22.01
C VAL A 65 -1.95 6.07 -23.47
N ASN A 66 -1.31 6.78 -24.40
CA ASN A 66 -1.58 6.66 -25.85
C ASN A 66 -3.08 6.74 -26.19
N GLU A 67 -3.77 7.75 -25.65
CA GLU A 67 -5.23 7.98 -25.85
C GLU A 67 -6.14 6.87 -25.29
N VAL A 68 -5.60 5.91 -24.54
CA VAL A 68 -6.37 4.86 -23.85
C VAL A 68 -6.43 5.16 -22.36
N MET A 69 -7.64 5.16 -21.78
CA MET A 69 -7.86 5.32 -20.35
C MET A 69 -7.84 3.97 -19.62
N HIS A 70 -6.94 3.85 -18.65
CA HIS A 70 -6.86 2.75 -17.71
C HIS A 70 -7.45 3.22 -16.38
N ALA A 71 -8.43 2.47 -15.84
CA ALA A 71 -9.01 2.76 -14.54
C ALA A 71 -8.77 1.59 -13.62
N GLY A 72 -8.19 1.84 -12.45
CA GLY A 72 -7.77 0.75 -11.58
C GLY A 72 -7.82 1.11 -10.11
N PRO A 73 -8.13 0.13 -9.25
CA PRO A 73 -7.91 0.25 -7.83
C PRO A 73 -6.39 0.32 -7.56
N VAL A 74 -5.99 1.25 -6.70
CA VAL A 74 -4.63 1.34 -6.16
C VAL A 74 -4.69 1.51 -4.65
N LEU A 75 -3.58 1.26 -3.98
CA LEU A 75 -3.44 1.50 -2.55
C LEU A 75 -2.41 2.61 -2.36
N SER A 76 -2.70 3.56 -1.47
CA SER A 76 -1.66 4.50 -1.03
C SER A 76 -0.58 3.75 -0.24
N SER A 77 0.66 4.21 -0.33
CA SER A 77 1.77 3.71 0.49
C SER A 77 2.35 4.85 1.32
N TYR A 78 2.66 4.56 2.59
CA TYR A 78 3.28 5.52 3.49
C TYR A 78 4.52 4.94 4.13
N GLU A 79 5.53 5.79 4.29
CA GLU A 79 6.83 5.42 4.83
C GLU A 79 7.19 6.34 5.98
N PHE A 80 7.77 5.76 7.02
CA PHE A 80 8.26 6.49 8.19
C PHE A 80 9.50 5.78 8.72
N ILE A 81 10.39 6.58 9.29
CA ILE A 81 11.73 6.14 9.68
C ILE A 81 11.84 6.32 11.19
N THR A 82 12.30 5.28 11.89
CA THR A 82 12.67 5.38 13.30
C THR A 82 14.15 5.02 13.48
N PRO A 83 14.79 5.49 14.57
CA PRO A 83 16.12 5.01 14.95
C PRO A 83 16.19 3.47 15.04
N ILE A 84 17.36 2.90 14.76
CA ILE A 84 17.54 1.43 14.72
C ILE A 84 17.20 0.72 16.04
N ASP A 85 17.34 1.40 17.17
CA ASP A 85 17.03 0.90 18.51
C ASP A 85 15.54 1.03 18.87
N LYS A 86 14.74 1.65 17.99
CA LYS A 86 13.31 1.90 18.18
C LYS A 86 12.48 1.30 17.05
N ARG A 87 12.47 -0.03 16.98
CA ARG A 87 11.56 -0.78 16.11
C ARG A 87 10.17 -0.83 16.72
N LEU A 88 9.16 -0.36 15.98
CA LEU A 88 7.76 -0.46 16.35
C LEU A 88 7.22 -1.85 15.98
N SER A 89 6.41 -2.43 16.86
CA SER A 89 5.53 -3.54 16.50
C SER A 89 4.39 -3.07 15.61
N ASP A 90 3.75 -3.99 14.88
CA ASP A 90 2.59 -3.68 14.03
C ASP A 90 1.50 -2.96 14.82
N ALA A 91 1.23 -3.36 16.07
CA ALA A 91 0.22 -2.75 16.93
C ALA A 91 0.60 -1.33 17.39
N GLU A 92 1.86 -1.08 17.77
CA GLU A 92 2.34 0.26 18.09
C GLU A 92 2.32 1.17 16.87
N PHE A 93 2.58 0.58 15.71
CA PHE A 93 2.57 1.31 14.47
C PHE A 93 1.13 1.63 14.01
N GLU A 94 0.19 0.71 14.16
CA GLU A 94 -1.23 0.93 13.88
C GLU A 94 -1.80 2.13 14.65
N GLN A 95 -1.31 2.39 15.87
CA GLN A 95 -1.70 3.57 16.65
C GLN A 95 -1.25 4.90 16.00
N GLN A 96 -0.23 4.87 15.13
CA GLN A 96 0.26 6.05 14.41
C GLN A 96 -0.48 6.28 13.09
N LEU A 97 -1.14 5.26 12.53
CA LEU A 97 -1.88 5.35 11.26
C LEU A 97 -2.85 6.53 11.14
N PRO A 98 -3.61 6.93 12.18
CA PRO A 98 -4.53 8.07 12.07
C PRO A 98 -3.84 9.41 11.77
N GLN A 99 -2.54 9.52 12.06
CA GLN A 99 -1.74 10.71 11.76
C GLN A 99 -1.31 10.76 10.29
N VAL A 100 -1.31 9.62 9.61
CA VAL A 100 -0.86 9.49 8.23
C VAL A 100 -2.06 9.59 7.30
N ARG A 101 -2.07 10.61 6.44
CA ARG A 101 -3.17 10.90 5.53
C ARG A 101 -2.68 10.98 4.09
N ALA A 102 -3.56 10.60 3.17
CA ALA A 102 -3.30 10.74 1.75
C ALA A 102 -2.95 12.20 1.42
N PRO A 103 -2.01 12.43 0.48
CA PRO A 103 -1.70 13.77 0.01
C PRO A 103 -2.95 14.43 -0.59
N LEU A 104 -3.01 15.76 -0.58
CA LEU A 104 -4.22 16.51 -0.97
C LEU A 104 -4.71 16.16 -2.39
N TRP A 105 -3.80 15.88 -3.32
CA TRP A 105 -4.15 15.53 -4.69
C TRP A 105 -4.90 14.19 -4.82
N ALA A 106 -4.81 13.33 -3.81
CA ALA A 106 -5.43 12.02 -3.76
C ALA A 106 -6.71 11.98 -2.90
N ARG A 107 -7.15 13.13 -2.36
CA ARG A 107 -8.39 13.26 -1.57
C ARG A 107 -9.53 13.82 -2.39
#